data_AF-A0AAE4CKQ4-F1
#
_entry.id   AF-A0AAE4CKQ4-F1
#
_cell.length_a   1.000
_cell.length_b   1.000
_cell.length_c   1.000
_cell.angle_alpha   90.00
_cell.angle_beta   90.00
_cell.angle_gamma   90.00
#
_symmetry.space_group_name_H-M   'P 1'
#
loop_
_entity.id
_entity.type
_entity.pdbx_description
1 polymer ?
#
loop_
_entity_poly.entity_id
_entity_poly.type
_entity_poly.pdbx_seq_one_letter_code
_entity_poly.pdbx_strand_id
1 'polypeptide(L)'
;MRLETNDMRTMSEATRTGVSRLAQEAHAGRDIVLTSNSQPVAGVVSIDKLARMQHLDEVESDLRLLTLAWTRVLTDNGRHHRLEDVAAEFGVDLDTEDDESQA
;
A
#
# COMPACT_ATOMS: atom_id res chain seq x y z
N MET A 1 -0.55 -14.22 -2.93
CA MET A 1 -1.10 -15.02 -1.81
C MET A 1 -1.74 -16.26 -2.41
N ARG A 2 -1.21 -17.46 -2.16
CA ARG A 2 -1.84 -18.70 -2.61
C ARG A 2 -2.64 -19.23 -1.42
N LEU A 3 -3.95 -18.99 -1.46
CA LEU A 3 -4.88 -19.45 -0.44
C LEU A 3 -5.05 -20.96 -0.62
N GLU A 4 -4.41 -21.75 0.23
CA GLU A 4 -4.68 -23.17 0.32
C GLU A 4 -6.10 -23.34 0.85
N THR A 5 -6.95 -24.08 0.13
CA THR A 5 -8.37 -24.29 0.51
C THR A 5 -8.52 -24.89 1.92
N ASN A 6 -7.48 -25.56 2.42
CA ASN A 6 -7.42 -26.16 3.76
C ASN A 6 -7.36 -25.16 4.92
N ASP A 7 -7.06 -23.89 4.64
CA ASP A 7 -6.94 -22.85 5.66
C ASP A 7 -8.21 -22.00 5.82
N MET A 8 -9.28 -22.34 5.08
CA MET A 8 -10.57 -21.67 5.22
C MET A 8 -11.37 -22.22 6.40
N ARG A 9 -11.84 -21.32 7.26
CA ARG A 9 -12.71 -21.60 8.41
C ARG A 9 -13.93 -20.70 8.36
N THR A 10 -15.11 -21.27 8.57
CA THR A 10 -16.31 -20.45 8.76
C THR A 10 -16.23 -19.67 10.08
N MET A 11 -16.91 -18.53 10.16
CA MET A 11 -16.99 -17.74 11.41
C MET A 11 -17.49 -18.57 12.61
N SER A 12 -18.41 -19.50 12.36
CA SER A 12 -18.94 -20.42 13.38
C SER A 12 -17.88 -21.41 13.89
N GLU A 13 -17.03 -21.92 13.01
CA GLU A 13 -15.90 -22.78 13.40
C GLU A 13 -14.82 -22.00 14.14
N ALA A 14 -14.52 -20.77 13.70
CA ALA A 14 -13.57 -19.88 14.37
C ALA A 14 -14.02 -19.54 15.79
N THR A 15 -15.32 -19.23 15.97
CA THR A 15 -15.93 -18.96 17.28
C THR A 15 -15.80 -20.17 18.20
N ARG A 16 -16.05 -21.39 17.69
CA ARG A 16 -15.93 -22.63 18.45
C ARG A 16 -14.48 -22.95 18.81
N THR A 17 -13.54 -22.62 17.92
CA THR A 17 -12.10 -22.85 18.11
C THR A 17 -11.50 -21.89 19.14
N GLY A 18 -12.02 -20.66 19.21
CA GLY A 18 -11.61 -19.62 20.14
C GLY A 18 -10.35 -18.87 19.71
N VAL A 19 -10.27 -17.60 20.10
CA VAL A 19 -9.19 -16.67 19.68
C VAL A 19 -7.81 -17.17 20.09
N SER A 20 -7.65 -17.72 21.29
CA SER A 20 -6.34 -18.18 21.80
C SER A 20 -5.74 -19.29 20.93
N ARG A 21 -6.58 -20.23 20.46
CA ARG A 21 -6.11 -21.32 19.60
C ARG A 21 -5.77 -20.76 18.22
N LEU A 22 -6.64 -19.95 17.62
CA LEU A 22 -6.38 -19.31 16.32
C LEU A 22 -5.06 -18.51 16.32
N ALA A 23 -4.80 -17.76 17.40
CA ALA A 23 -3.55 -17.02 17.56
C ALA A 23 -2.33 -17.95 17.65
N GLN A 24 -2.45 -19.08 18.35
CA GLN A 24 -1.39 -20.08 18.46
C GLN A 24 -1.12 -20.77 17.12
N GLU A 25 -2.17 -21.09 16.35
CA GLU A 25 -2.03 -21.66 14.99
C GLU A 25 -1.37 -20.67 14.03
N ALA A 26 -1.77 -19.39 14.10
CA ALA A 26 -1.17 -18.32 13.34
C ALA A 26 0.30 -18.11 13.69
N HIS A 27 0.65 -18.09 14.98
CA HIS A 27 2.04 -18.01 15.44
C HIS A 27 2.88 -19.21 14.98
N ALA A 28 2.28 -20.41 14.88
CA ALA A 28 2.93 -21.59 14.32
C ALA A 28 3.09 -21.55 12.78
N GLY A 29 2.69 -20.45 12.12
CA GLY A 29 2.86 -20.23 10.70
C GLY A 29 1.69 -20.67 9.82
N ARG A 30 0.54 -21.02 10.40
CA ARG A 30 -0.68 -21.32 9.64
C ARG A 30 -1.49 -20.06 9.43
N ASP A 31 -1.60 -19.61 8.20
CA ASP A 31 -2.56 -18.55 7.85
C ASP A 31 -3.96 -19.15 7.89
N ILE A 32 -4.94 -18.43 8.42
CA ILE A 32 -6.32 -18.90 8.45
C ILE A 32 -7.20 -17.85 7.82
N VAL A 33 -8.03 -18.24 6.86
CA VAL A 33 -9.02 -17.34 6.27
C VAL A 33 -10.38 -17.61 6.88
N LEU A 34 -10.93 -16.58 7.50
CA LEU A 34 -12.27 -16.60 8.03
C LEU A 34 -13.27 -16.28 6.92
N THR A 35 -14.27 -17.12 6.77
CA THR A 35 -15.34 -16.97 5.79
C THR A 35 -16.70 -16.80 6.47
N SER A 36 -17.54 -15.96 5.87
CA SER A 36 -18.96 -15.81 6.21
C SER A 36 -19.76 -16.02 4.94
N ASN A 37 -20.78 -16.88 4.96
CA ASN A 37 -21.59 -17.20 3.77
C ASN A 37 -20.75 -17.53 2.52
N SER A 38 -19.71 -18.35 2.70
CA SER A 38 -18.75 -18.74 1.65
C SER A 38 -17.95 -17.58 1.02
N GLN A 39 -17.90 -16.42 1.66
CA GLN A 39 -17.07 -15.29 1.27
C GLN A 39 -15.96 -15.04 2.31
N PRO A 40 -14.69 -14.87 1.89
CA PRO A 40 -13.61 -14.45 2.77
C PRO A 40 -13.89 -13.07 3.38
N VAL A 41 -13.77 -12.95 4.71
CA VAL A 41 -14.04 -11.70 5.45
C VAL A 41 -12.86 -11.23 6.30
N ALA A 42 -12.00 -12.13 6.76
CA ALA A 42 -10.83 -11.80 7.56
C ALA A 42 -9.73 -12.85 7.42
N GLY A 43 -8.49 -12.48 7.73
CA GLY A 43 -7.36 -13.38 7.83
C GLY A 43 -6.76 -13.34 9.24
N VAL A 44 -6.43 -14.49 9.80
CA VAL A 44 -5.63 -14.61 11.02
C VAL A 44 -4.24 -15.06 10.60
N VAL A 45 -3.25 -14.22 10.86
CA VAL A 45 -1.84 -14.43 10.51
C VAL A 45 -0.95 -14.08 11.70
N SER A 46 0.30 -14.56 11.71
CA SER A 46 1.25 -14.14 12.74
C SER A 46 1.55 -12.65 12.65
N ILE A 47 1.88 -12.04 13.79
CA ILE A 47 2.29 -10.63 13.84
C ILE A 47 3.55 -10.38 13.00
N ASP A 48 4.49 -11.32 13.00
CA ASP A 48 5.73 -11.23 12.22
C ASP A 48 5.44 -11.17 10.72
N LYS A 49 4.44 -11.95 10.27
CA LYS A 49 4.03 -11.94 8.87
C LYS A 49 3.31 -10.64 8.51
N LEU A 50 2.46 -10.13 9.40
CA LEU A 50 1.80 -8.84 9.20
C LEU A 50 2.84 -7.71 9.09
N ALA A 51 3.82 -7.67 9.97
CA ALA A 51 4.92 -6.70 9.93
C ALA A 51 5.73 -6.81 8.63
N ARG A 52 6.01 -8.03 8.18
CA ARG A 52 6.68 -8.26 6.88
C ARG A 52 5.84 -7.74 5.71
N MET A 53 4.53 -7.92 5.72
CA MET A 53 3.65 -7.39 4.67
C MET A 53 3.67 -5.87 4.64
N GLN A 54 3.57 -5.21 5.79
CA GLN A 54 3.67 -3.75 5.90
C GLN A 54 5.01 -3.24 5.35
N HIS A 55 6.11 -3.91 5.68
CA HIS A 55 7.41 -3.54 5.16
C HIS A 55 7.53 -3.73 3.63
N LEU A 56 6.86 -4.75 3.07
CA LEU A 56 6.83 -4.92 1.61
C LEU A 56 6.09 -3.78 0.90
N ASP A 57 5.00 -3.28 1.49
CA ASP A 57 4.27 -2.13 0.96
C ASP A 57 5.14 -0.86 0.95
N GLU A 58 5.96 -0.66 1.99
CA GLU A 58 6.95 0.43 2.05
C GLU A 58 8.00 0.30 0.92
N VAL A 59 8.58 -0.91 0.78
CA VAL A 59 9.58 -1.19 -0.26
C VAL A 59 9.00 -0.99 -1.67
N GLU A 60 7.73 -1.32 -1.90
CA GLU A 60 7.06 -1.07 -3.17
C GLU A 60 7.01 0.43 -3.49
N SER A 61 6.67 1.26 -2.51
CA SER A 61 6.67 2.72 -2.66
C SER A 61 8.07 3.24 -3.00
N ASP A 62 9.09 2.78 -2.29
CA ASP A 62 10.47 3.18 -2.51
C ASP A 62 10.96 2.77 -3.91
N LEU A 63 10.62 1.57 -4.38
CA LEU A 63 10.97 1.10 -5.72
C LEU A 63 10.31 1.94 -6.81
N ARG A 64 9.06 2.39 -6.60
CA ARG A 64 8.39 3.32 -7.52
C ARG A 64 9.11 4.66 -7.59
N LEU A 65 9.48 5.23 -6.45
CA LEU A 65 10.22 6.50 -6.40
C LEU A 65 11.61 6.37 -7.03
N LEU A 66 12.33 5.28 -6.76
CA LEU A 66 13.61 4.99 -7.38
C LEU A 66 13.50 4.88 -8.89
N THR A 67 12.48 4.18 -9.39
CA THR A 67 12.23 4.02 -10.83
C THR A 67 11.93 5.36 -11.49
N LEU A 68 11.13 6.21 -10.84
CA LEU A 68 10.83 7.57 -11.31
C LEU A 68 12.11 8.42 -11.37
N ALA A 69 12.89 8.45 -10.29
CA ALA A 69 14.15 9.17 -10.22
C ALA A 69 15.13 8.70 -11.29
N TRP A 70 15.24 7.38 -11.49
CA TRP A 70 16.14 6.81 -12.48
C TRP A 70 15.70 7.12 -13.92
N THR A 71 14.39 7.05 -14.19
CA THR A 71 13.83 7.46 -15.48
C THR A 71 14.11 8.93 -15.75
N ARG A 72 13.95 9.80 -14.74
CA ARG A 72 14.31 11.21 -14.85
C ARG A 72 15.78 11.40 -15.22
N VAL A 73 16.69 10.74 -14.51
CA VAL A 73 18.14 10.82 -14.79
C VAL A 73 18.47 10.33 -16.21
N LEU A 74 17.87 9.24 -16.65
CA LEU A 74 18.12 8.67 -17.98
C LEU A 74 17.54 9.50 -19.13
N THR A 75 16.42 10.17 -18.89
CA THR A 75 15.71 10.99 -19.89
C THR A 75 16.10 12.46 -19.84
N ASP A 76 16.88 12.86 -18.84
CA ASP A 76 17.36 14.23 -18.73
C ASP A 76 18.34 14.53 -19.88
N ASN A 77 17.98 15.52 -20.68
CA ASN A 77 18.81 16.00 -21.79
C ASN A 77 19.75 17.15 -21.36
N GLY A 78 19.78 17.47 -20.06
CA GLY A 78 20.59 18.54 -19.48
C GLY A 78 20.12 19.95 -19.81
N ARG A 79 18.96 20.11 -20.47
CA ARG A 79 18.35 21.41 -20.74
C ARG A 79 17.33 21.69 -19.65
N HIS A 80 17.64 22.69 -18.83
CA HIS A 80 16.75 23.18 -17.78
C HIS A 80 16.32 24.61 -18.11
N HIS A 81 15.05 24.90 -17.84
CA HIS A 81 14.49 26.23 -17.99
C HIS A 81 14.05 26.72 -16.61
N ARG A 82 14.24 28.01 -16.34
CA ARG A 82 13.68 28.65 -15.16
C ARG A 82 12.15 28.61 -15.25
N LEU A 83 11.49 28.36 -14.13
CA LEU A 83 10.02 28.28 -14.09
C LEU A 83 9.41 29.62 -14.53
N GLU A 84 10.04 30.72 -14.14
CA GLU A 84 9.64 32.09 -14.48
C GLU A 84 9.74 32.35 -15.99
N ASP A 85 10.82 31.88 -16.63
CA ASP A 85 11.02 32.02 -18.08
C ASP A 85 9.95 31.26 -18.88
N VAL A 86 9.61 30.04 -18.44
CA VAL A 86 8.57 29.22 -19.08
C VAL A 86 7.20 29.84 -18.87
N ALA A 87 6.88 30.29 -17.66
CA ALA A 87 5.59 30.91 -17.38
C ALA A 87 5.37 32.18 -18.21
N ALA A 88 6.40 33.03 -18.31
CA ALA A 88 6.39 34.20 -19.18
C ALA A 88 6.20 33.84 -20.66
N GLU A 89 6.85 32.76 -21.14
CA GLU A 89 6.68 32.25 -22.52
C GLU A 89 5.23 31.86 -22.82
N PHE A 90 4.52 31.27 -21.84
CA PHE A 90 3.12 30.86 -21.99
C PHE A 90 2.09 31.90 -21.52
N GLY A 91 2.54 33.09 -21.11
CA GLY A 91 1.65 34.16 -20.62
C GLY A 91 0.96 33.83 -19.29
N VAL A 92 1.55 32.94 -18.50
CA VAL A 92 1.11 32.61 -17.14
C VAL A 92 1.84 33.53 -16.18
N ASP A 93 1.08 34.27 -15.38
CA ASP A 93 1.65 35.03 -14.26
C ASP A 93 1.70 34.11 -13.03
N LEU A 94 2.89 33.96 -12.45
CA LEU A 94 3.11 33.13 -11.26
C LEU A 94 2.91 33.92 -9.96
N ASP A 95 2.83 35.25 -10.05
CA ASP A 95 2.68 36.15 -8.92
C ASP A 95 1.20 36.48 -8.64
N THR A 96 0.25 35.90 -9.41
CA THR A 96 -1.17 35.93 -9.05
C THR A 96 -1.39 35.00 -7.86
N GLU A 97 -1.28 35.55 -6.66
CA GLU A 97 -1.78 34.90 -5.44
C GLU A 97 -3.25 34.50 -5.67
N ASP A 98 -3.59 33.24 -5.39
CA ASP A 98 -4.96 32.75 -5.29
C ASP A 98 -5.69 33.52 -4.17
N ASP A 99 -6.21 34.70 -4.50
CA ASP A 99 -6.93 35.59 -3.59
C ASP A 99 -8.40 35.12 -3.38
N GLU A 100 -8.64 33.81 -3.35
CA GLU A 100 -9.93 33.19 -2.98
C GLU A 100 -9.80 32.37 -1.69
N SER A 101 -9.38 33.03 -0.61
CA SER A 101 -9.49 32.50 0.75
C SER A 101 -9.87 33.55 1.79
N GLN A 102 -10.79 34.48 1.47
CA GLN A 102 -11.55 35.23 2.48
C GLN A 102 -12.95 35.63 1.97
N ALA A 103 -13.98 34.82 2.25
CA ALA A 103 -15.35 35.22 2.63
C ALA A 103 -16.22 34.01 2.99
#